data_AF-A0A387BGE1-F1
#
_entry.id   AF-A0A387BGE1-F1
#
_cell.length_a   1.000
_cell.length_b   1.000
_cell.length_c   1.000
_cell.angle_alpha   90.00
_cell.angle_beta   90.00
_cell.angle_gamma   90.00
#
_symmetry.space_group_name_H-M   'P 1'
#
loop_
_entity.id
_entity.type
_entity.pdbx_description
1 polymer ?
#
loop_
_entity_poly.entity_id
_entity_poly.type
_entity_poly.pdbx_seq_one_letter_code
_entity_poly.pdbx_strand_id
1 'polypeptide(L)'
;MAKDEVSLLPLGTILKLKNDEISRIIVARAIKKDNSGIILDRYKVAPHPEGDTPNTEVFSIEADQIEKVIFKGYSDEADEKFLNQLIKMMDKTPAKVSAEEQVEQSSVVLEKQVAPEASGSAVSSTASQINQQSLLDDDPFYKFRG
;
A
#
# COMPACT_ATOMS: atom_id res chain seq x y z
N MET A 1 -26.01 17.72 16.07
CA MET A 1 -25.74 16.44 15.40
C MET A 1 -24.33 16.56 14.86
N ALA A 2 -23.36 15.98 15.57
CA ALA A 2 -21.95 16.07 15.20
C ALA A 2 -21.73 15.31 13.90
N LYS A 3 -20.99 15.92 12.97
CA LYS A 3 -20.53 15.26 11.76
C LYS A 3 -19.55 14.19 12.23
N ASP A 4 -19.95 12.92 12.17
CA ASP A 4 -19.06 11.81 12.53
C ASP A 4 -17.81 11.93 11.66
N GLU A 5 -16.71 12.33 12.29
CA GLU A 5 -15.43 12.54 11.65
C GLU A 5 -14.88 11.14 11.35
N VAL A 6 -14.82 10.80 10.06
CA VAL A 6 -14.32 9.53 9.58
C VAL A 6 -12.83 9.42 9.99
N SER A 7 -12.56 8.62 11.01
CA SER A 7 -11.24 8.45 11.61
C SER A 7 -10.73 7.05 11.33
N LEU A 8 -10.09 6.89 10.16
CA LEU A 8 -9.51 5.62 9.79
C LEU A 8 -8.31 5.27 10.67
N LEU A 9 -8.26 4.01 11.12
CA LEU A 9 -7.16 3.51 11.93
C LEU A 9 -5.82 3.48 11.16
N PRO A 10 -4.69 3.78 11.83
CA PRO A 10 -3.36 3.71 11.24
C PRO A 10 -3.01 2.34 10.63
N LEU A 11 -2.16 2.32 9.59
CA LEU A 11 -1.61 1.06 9.10
C LEU A 11 -0.70 0.43 10.16
N GLY A 12 -0.67 -0.89 10.24
CA GLY A 12 0.05 -1.61 11.28
C GLY A 12 -0.65 -1.64 12.64
N THR A 13 -1.87 -1.10 12.75
CA THR A 13 -2.70 -1.25 13.96
C THR A 13 -3.00 -2.72 14.20
N ILE A 14 -2.79 -3.21 15.42
CA ILE A 14 -3.13 -4.56 15.87
C ILE A 14 -4.43 -4.51 16.65
N LEU A 15 -5.38 -5.38 16.31
CA LEU A 15 -6.73 -5.39 16.87
C LEU A 15 -7.24 -6.83 17.08
N LYS A 16 -8.33 -6.96 17.84
CA LYS A 16 -9.17 -8.18 17.85
C LYS A 16 -10.50 -7.89 17.19
N LEU A 17 -11.00 -8.87 16.45
CA LEU A 17 -12.36 -8.87 15.92
C LEU A 17 -13.32 -9.54 16.90
N LYS A 18 -14.59 -9.17 16.80
CA LYS A 18 -15.66 -9.84 17.55
C LYS A 18 -15.69 -11.33 17.16
N ASN A 19 -15.68 -12.22 18.15
CA ASN A 19 -15.68 -13.67 17.97
C ASN A 19 -14.42 -14.23 17.26
N ASP A 20 -13.30 -13.50 17.26
CA ASP A 20 -12.02 -14.00 16.78
C ASP A 20 -11.00 -14.03 17.93
N GLU A 21 -10.34 -15.18 18.11
CA GLU A 21 -9.31 -15.33 19.12
C GLU A 21 -7.97 -14.76 18.65
N ILE A 22 -7.75 -14.74 17.34
CA ILE A 22 -6.50 -14.36 16.69
C ILE A 22 -6.42 -12.84 16.58
N SER A 23 -5.24 -12.28 16.89
CA SER A 23 -5.00 -10.86 16.68
C SER A 23 -4.76 -10.58 15.21
N ARG A 24 -5.25 -9.43 14.73
CA ARG A 24 -5.18 -9.04 13.33
C ARG A 24 -4.41 -7.75 13.19
N ILE A 25 -3.65 -7.60 12.10
CA ILE A 25 -2.95 -6.36 11.76
C ILE A 25 -3.57 -5.70 10.53
N ILE A 26 -3.82 -4.40 10.59
CA ILE A 26 -4.32 -3.63 9.44
C ILE A 26 -3.20 -3.46 8.42
N VAL A 27 -3.40 -4.02 7.23
CA VAL A 27 -2.45 -3.95 6.11
C VAL A 27 -2.92 -3.05 4.97
N ALA A 28 -4.22 -2.72 4.91
CA ALA A 28 -4.72 -1.69 4.00
C ALA A 28 -5.98 -1.01 4.56
N ARG A 29 -6.23 0.22 4.10
CA ARG A 29 -7.48 0.95 4.33
C ARG A 29 -8.30 0.96 3.05
N ALA A 30 -9.60 0.84 3.20
CA ALA A 30 -10.57 1.00 2.13
C ALA A 30 -11.74 1.82 2.66
N ILE A 31 -12.44 2.49 1.76
CA ILE A 31 -13.64 3.23 2.14
C ILE A 31 -14.73 2.89 1.13
N LYS A 32 -15.94 2.65 1.62
CA LYS A 32 -17.11 2.39 0.79
C LYS A 32 -18.20 3.41 1.09
N LYS A 33 -18.82 3.96 0.05
CA LYS A 33 -20.05 4.74 0.20
C LYS A 33 -21.22 3.77 0.12
N ASP A 34 -22.10 3.77 1.11
CA ASP A 34 -23.34 2.99 1.05
C ASP A 34 -24.40 3.68 0.17
N ASN A 35 -25.55 3.03 -0.03
CA ASN A 35 -26.64 3.55 -0.85
C ASN A 35 -27.29 4.82 -0.26
N SER A 36 -27.07 5.09 1.03
CA SER A 36 -27.53 6.28 1.74
C SER A 36 -26.51 7.43 1.70
N GLY A 37 -25.34 7.20 1.10
CA GLY A 37 -24.26 8.18 1.01
C GLY A 37 -23.34 8.20 2.23
N ILE A 38 -23.51 7.29 3.19
CA ILE A 38 -22.68 7.17 4.39
C ILE A 38 -21.36 6.50 4.00
N ILE A 39 -20.28 7.09 4.51
CA ILE A 39 -18.92 6.60 4.31
C ILE A 39 -18.65 5.53 5.39
N LEU A 40 -18.40 4.30 4.96
CA LEU A 40 -18.08 3.16 5.82
C LEU A 40 -16.56 2.89 5.81
N ASP A 41 -15.99 2.88 7.01
CA ASP A 41 -14.60 2.53 7.26
C ASP A 41 -14.37 1.03 7.06
N ARG A 42 -13.50 0.70 6.10
CA ARG A 42 -13.11 -0.67 5.80
C ARG A 42 -11.62 -0.85 5.91
N TYR A 43 -11.22 -2.05 6.28
CA TYR A 43 -9.82 -2.41 6.41
C TYR A 43 -9.57 -3.75 5.72
N LYS A 44 -8.35 -3.95 5.24
CA LYS A 44 -7.83 -5.29 5.01
C LYS A 44 -6.94 -5.67 6.18
N VAL A 45 -7.12 -6.88 6.68
CA VAL A 45 -6.37 -7.39 7.83
C VAL A 45 -5.71 -8.71 7.51
N ALA A 46 -4.50 -8.88 8.02
CA ALA A 46 -3.78 -10.15 8.03
C ALA A 46 -3.80 -10.75 9.46
N PRO A 47 -3.76 -12.09 9.63
CA PRO A 47 -3.47 -12.69 10.93
C PRO A 47 -2.09 -12.27 11.43
N HIS A 48 -1.98 -12.06 12.74
CA HIS A 48 -0.72 -11.87 13.44
C HIS A 48 -0.50 -13.04 14.40
N PRO A 49 0.70 -13.67 14.40
CA PRO A 49 1.93 -13.24 13.73
C PRO A 49 2.15 -13.74 12.29
N GLU A 50 1.31 -14.63 11.77
CA GLU A 50 1.59 -15.40 10.54
C GLU A 50 1.67 -14.55 9.27
N GLY A 51 0.85 -13.49 9.17
CA GLY A 51 0.75 -12.66 7.97
C GLY A 51 -0.04 -13.34 6.84
N ASP A 52 0.24 -12.91 5.60
CA ASP A 52 -0.34 -13.47 4.39
C ASP A 52 0.51 -14.67 3.94
N THR A 53 -0.03 -15.88 4.10
CA THR A 53 0.67 -17.14 3.79
C THR A 53 -0.25 -18.06 2.99
N PRO A 54 0.25 -19.15 2.39
CA PRO A 54 -0.61 -20.11 1.69
C PRO A 54 -1.75 -20.70 2.56
N ASN A 55 -1.62 -20.65 3.89
CA ASN A 55 -2.63 -21.18 4.83
C ASN A 55 -3.46 -20.07 5.50
N THR A 56 -3.11 -18.80 5.30
CA THR A 56 -3.73 -17.66 5.99
C THR A 56 -3.87 -16.49 5.03
N GLU A 57 -5.08 -15.98 4.88
CA GLU A 57 -5.35 -14.93 3.89
C GLU A 57 -5.62 -13.56 4.52
N VAL A 58 -5.36 -12.53 3.72
CA VAL A 58 -5.81 -11.17 3.98
C VAL A 58 -7.26 -11.01 3.53
N PHE A 59 -8.13 -10.61 4.47
CA PHE A 59 -9.56 -10.37 4.17
C PHE A 59 -10.01 -8.98 4.60
N SER A 60 -11.18 -8.56 4.11
CA SER A 60 -11.76 -7.26 4.41
C SER A 60 -12.69 -7.30 5.62
N ILE A 61 -12.60 -6.28 6.46
CA ILE A 61 -13.50 -6.04 7.59
C ILE A 61 -14.09 -4.64 7.52
N GLU A 62 -15.21 -4.44 8.20
CA GLU A 62 -15.79 -3.13 8.52
C GLU A 62 -15.38 -2.72 9.94
N ALA A 63 -15.36 -1.41 10.23
CA ALA A 63 -14.94 -0.90 11.52
C ALA A 63 -15.79 -1.41 12.70
N ASP A 64 -17.06 -1.73 12.45
CA ASP A 64 -18.00 -2.26 13.46
C ASP A 64 -17.68 -3.70 13.90
N GLN A 65 -16.89 -4.44 13.13
CA GLN A 65 -16.43 -5.80 13.46
C GLN A 65 -15.26 -5.79 14.45
N ILE A 66 -14.63 -4.64 14.67
CA ILE A 66 -13.51 -4.48 15.61
C ILE A 66 -14.06 -4.52 17.05
N GLU A 67 -13.53 -5.43 17.86
CA GLU A 67 -13.85 -5.51 19.29
C GLU A 67 -12.95 -4.57 20.10
N LYS A 68 -11.64 -4.61 19.86
CA LYS A 68 -10.67 -3.78 20.56
C LYS A 68 -9.40 -3.56 19.75
N VAL A 69 -8.79 -2.39 19.93
CA VAL A 69 -7.43 -2.10 19.44
C VAL A 69 -6.43 -2.48 20.54
N ILE A 70 -5.46 -3.34 20.19
CA ILE A 70 -4.38 -3.78 21.07
C ILE A 70 -3.19 -2.82 20.96
N PHE A 71 -2.86 -2.41 19.74
CA PHE A 71 -1.75 -1.51 19.45
C PHE A 71 -2.14 -0.58 18.30
N LYS A 72 -1.91 0.72 18.47
CA LYS A 72 -2.15 1.70 17.39
C LYS A 72 -0.93 1.74 16.48
N GLY A 73 -1.16 1.55 15.18
CA GLY A 73 -0.12 1.55 14.17
C GLY A 73 0.52 2.93 13.94
N TYR A 74 1.42 3.00 12.96
CA TYR A 74 2.16 4.21 12.64
C TYR A 74 1.32 5.21 11.86
N SER A 75 1.41 6.49 12.25
CA SER A 75 0.77 7.61 11.56
C SER A 75 1.66 8.85 11.70
N ASP A 76 1.69 9.66 10.65
CA ASP A 76 2.43 10.92 10.57
C ASP A 76 1.66 11.96 9.76
N GLU A 77 2.25 13.13 9.55
CA GLU A 77 1.59 14.21 8.80
C GLU A 77 1.24 13.80 7.35
N ALA A 78 2.02 12.93 6.73
CA ALA A 78 1.74 12.49 5.36
C ALA A 78 0.51 11.57 5.34
N ASP A 79 0.41 10.68 6.33
CA ASP A 79 -0.75 9.82 6.57
C ASP A 79 -2.02 10.65 6.80
N GLU A 80 -1.95 11.66 7.67
CA GLU A 80 -3.07 12.58 7.94
C GLU A 80 -3.50 13.35 6.68
N LYS A 81 -2.54 13.87 5.91
CA LYS A 81 -2.83 14.59 4.66
C LYS A 81 -3.51 13.66 3.64
N PHE A 82 -3.03 12.41 3.52
CA PHE A 82 -3.62 11.41 2.64
C PHE A 82 -5.08 11.09 3.03
N LEU A 83 -5.33 10.80 4.31
CA LEU A 83 -6.68 10.50 4.80
C LEU A 83 -7.66 11.65 4.55
N ASN A 84 -7.22 12.88 4.82
CA ASN A 84 -8.02 14.07 4.55
C ASN A 84 -8.36 14.26 3.06
N GLN A 85 -7.44 13.93 2.16
CA GLN A 85 -7.70 13.97 0.72
C GLN A 85 -8.67 12.87 0.29
N LEU A 86 -8.50 11.67 0.82
CA LEU A 86 -9.33 10.51 0.51
C LEU A 86 -10.80 10.76 0.87
N ILE A 87 -11.06 11.29 2.07
CA ILE A 87 -12.42 11.67 2.52
C ILE A 87 -13.03 12.74 1.60
N LYS A 88 -12.25 13.78 1.25
CA LYS A 88 -12.71 14.86 0.35
C LYS A 88 -13.06 14.36 -1.06
N MET A 89 -12.37 13.36 -1.58
CA MET A 89 -12.68 12.79 -2.90
C MET A 89 -14.04 12.10 -2.88
N MET A 90 -14.36 11.38 -1.81
CA MET A 90 -15.63 10.64 -1.69
C MET A 90 -16.85 11.54 -1.47
N ASP A 91 -16.66 12.68 -0.83
CA ASP A 91 -17.71 13.71 -0.69
C ASP A 91 -18.10 14.32 -2.04
N LYS A 92 -17.15 14.44 -2.98
CA LYS A 92 -17.33 15.13 -4.26
C LYS A 92 -17.91 14.25 -5.37
N THR A 93 -17.97 12.94 -5.21
CA THR A 93 -18.49 12.03 -6.24
C THR A 93 -19.99 11.76 -6.03
N PRO A 94 -20.90 12.30 -6.86
CA PRO A 94 -22.27 11.80 -6.96
C PRO A 94 -22.26 10.40 -7.58
N ALA A 95 -23.13 9.52 -7.09
CA ALA A 95 -23.20 8.11 -7.50
C ALA A 95 -23.68 7.97 -8.96
N LYS A 96 -22.73 7.96 -9.91
CA LYS A 96 -22.72 7.22 -11.18
C LYS A 96 -21.57 7.72 -12.05
N VAL A 97 -20.63 6.84 -12.37
CA VAL A 97 -19.95 6.85 -13.68
C VAL A 97 -19.52 5.42 -13.98
N SER A 98 -20.08 4.92 -15.09
CA SER A 98 -19.66 3.72 -15.79
C SER A 98 -18.19 3.83 -16.22
N ALA A 99 -17.57 2.67 -16.42
CA ALA A 99 -16.23 2.52 -16.94
C ALA A 99 -16.00 3.35 -18.20
N GLU A 100 -14.94 4.15 -18.19
CA GLU A 100 -13.99 4.45 -19.29
C GLU A 100 -13.35 5.80 -19.02
N GLU A 101 -12.13 5.77 -18.47
CA GLU A 101 -11.04 6.67 -18.87
C GLU A 101 -9.74 6.14 -18.28
N GLN A 102 -9.14 5.25 -19.06
CA GLN A 102 -7.76 4.85 -18.93
C GLN A 102 -6.89 5.83 -19.73
N VAL A 103 -5.80 6.25 -19.09
CA VAL A 103 -4.46 6.41 -19.64
C VAL A 103 -4.23 7.64 -20.55
N GLU A 104 -3.37 8.52 -20.07
CA GLU A 104 -2.17 9.12 -20.72
C GLU A 104 -1.84 10.39 -19.91
N GLN A 105 -0.65 10.59 -19.35
CA GLN A 105 0.55 10.95 -20.10
C GLN A 105 1.79 10.81 -19.21
N SER A 106 2.71 9.91 -19.55
CA SER A 106 4.15 10.15 -19.48
C SER A 106 4.90 9.01 -20.16
N SER A 107 4.77 8.96 -21.47
CA SER A 107 5.63 8.22 -22.38
C SER A 107 6.13 9.21 -23.45
N VAL A 108 7.41 9.57 -23.35
CA VAL A 108 8.25 10.02 -24.48
C VAL A 108 9.45 9.08 -24.42
N VAL A 109 9.39 7.92 -25.10
CA VAL A 109 9.76 7.70 -26.51
C VAL A 109 11.25 7.99 -26.74
N LEU A 110 12.01 6.92 -26.99
CA LEU A 110 12.73 6.69 -28.24
C LEU A 110 13.35 5.28 -28.24
N GLU A 111 12.62 4.35 -28.87
CA GLU A 111 13.06 3.49 -29.98
C GLU A 111 14.53 3.69 -30.46
N LYS A 112 15.31 2.70 -30.89
CA LYS A 112 15.02 1.41 -31.54
C LYS A 112 16.36 0.73 -31.93
N GLN A 113 16.31 -0.61 -32.00
CA GLN A 113 17.10 -1.52 -32.85
C GLN A 113 18.44 -2.15 -32.37
N VAL A 114 18.34 -3.48 -32.16
CA VAL A 114 19.10 -4.57 -32.84
C VAL A 114 20.54 -4.84 -32.36
N ALA A 115 20.68 -6.00 -31.70
CA ALA A 115 21.95 -6.74 -31.51
C ALA A 115 22.58 -7.10 -32.88
N PRO A 116 23.91 -7.26 -33.01
CA PRO A 116 24.59 -8.42 -32.44
C PRO A 116 26.00 -8.12 -31.87
N GLU A 117 26.65 -9.21 -31.49
CA GLU A 117 27.79 -9.42 -30.61
C GLU A 117 29.12 -8.69 -30.92
N ALA A 118 29.92 -8.60 -29.85
CA ALA A 118 31.38 -8.66 -29.78
C ALA A 118 32.23 -7.38 -29.98
N SER A 119 33.10 -7.18 -28.98
CA SER A 119 34.46 -6.61 -29.04
C SER A 119 34.67 -5.14 -28.63
N GLY A 120 35.45 -4.94 -27.55
CA GLY A 120 36.54 -3.97 -27.54
C GLY A 120 36.36 -2.59 -26.85
N SER A 121 36.77 -2.52 -25.58
CA SER A 121 37.66 -1.51 -24.95
C SER A 121 37.38 0.02 -25.01
N ALA A 122 37.13 0.60 -23.81
CA ALA A 122 37.56 1.90 -23.22
C ALA A 122 37.19 3.24 -23.93
N VAL A 123 36.85 4.38 -23.28
CA VAL A 123 37.38 5.00 -22.04
C VAL A 123 36.45 6.12 -21.48
N SER A 124 36.50 6.33 -20.14
CA SER A 124 36.37 7.58 -19.34
C SER A 124 35.07 8.41 -19.36
N SER A 125 34.55 9.03 -18.29
CA SER A 125 34.97 9.33 -16.90
C SER A 125 33.81 10.18 -16.32
N THR A 126 33.28 10.11 -15.09
CA THR A 126 33.87 10.44 -13.79
C THR A 126 32.71 10.40 -12.78
N ALA A 127 32.61 9.40 -11.89
CA ALA A 127 31.89 9.46 -10.61
C ALA A 127 32.06 8.11 -9.90
N SER A 128 32.88 8.13 -8.84
CA SER A 128 32.86 7.19 -7.72
C SER A 128 32.86 5.69 -8.07
N GLN A 129 34.05 5.11 -8.17
CA GLN A 129 34.26 3.67 -7.98
C GLN A 129 33.85 3.29 -6.55
N ILE A 130 32.56 3.08 -6.33
CA ILE A 130 32.09 2.29 -5.19
C ILE A 130 32.20 0.85 -5.65
N ASN A 131 32.99 0.07 -4.92
CA ASN A 131 33.22 -1.34 -5.18
C ASN A 131 31.86 -2.07 -5.13
N GLN A 132 31.29 -2.41 -6.29
CA GLN A 132 29.97 -3.04 -6.36
C GLN A 132 29.93 -4.38 -5.60
N GLN A 133 31.08 -5.05 -5.48
CA GLN A 133 31.24 -6.26 -4.67
C GLN A 133 30.96 -5.99 -3.19
N SER A 134 31.50 -4.91 -2.61
CA SER A 134 31.33 -4.63 -1.18
C SER A 134 29.90 -4.22 -0.82
N LEU A 135 29.17 -3.60 -1.76
CA LEU A 135 27.73 -3.31 -1.60
C LEU A 135 26.86 -4.56 -1.67
N LEU A 136 27.33 -5.63 -2.33
CA LEU A 136 26.65 -6.93 -2.40
C LEU A 136 26.92 -7.78 -1.17
N ASP A 137 28.12 -7.67 -0.59
CA ASP A 137 28.52 -8.41 0.61
C ASP A 137 27.74 -7.97 1.86
N ASP A 138 27.34 -6.69 1.92
CA ASP A 138 26.54 -6.13 3.02
C ASP A 138 25.02 -6.23 2.81
N ASP A 139 24.55 -6.78 1.69
CA ASP A 139 23.11 -6.96 1.43
C ASP A 139 22.61 -8.22 2.16
N PRO A 140 21.77 -8.11 3.22
CA PRO A 140 21.24 -9.29 3.92
C PRO A 140 20.40 -10.21 3.03
N PHE A 141 20.03 -9.74 1.82
CA PHE A 141 19.26 -10.49 0.84
C PHE A 141 20.08 -10.96 -0.38
N TYR A 142 21.42 -10.83 -0.39
CA TYR A 142 22.25 -11.20 -1.55
C TYR A 142 22.04 -12.66 -2.02
N LYS A 143 21.72 -13.57 -1.08
CA LYS A 143 21.48 -15.00 -1.33
C LYS A 143 20.17 -15.32 -2.05
N PHE A 144 19.25 -14.35 -2.14
CA PHE A 144 17.93 -14.54 -2.75
C PHE A 144 17.84 -13.98 -4.18
N ARG A 145 18.94 -13.44 -4.72
CA ARG A 145 19.04 -13.01 -6.11
C ARG A 145 19.33 -14.22 -7.00
N GLY A 146 18.30 -14.99 -7.32
CA GLY A 146 18.31 -16.11 -8.25
C GLY A 146 17.49 -15.84 -9.49
#